data_AF-A0A7S1F2A4-F1
#
_entry.id   AF-A0A7S1F2A4-F1
#
_cell.length_a   1.000
_cell.length_b   1.000
_cell.length_c   1.000
_cell.angle_alpha   90.00
_cell.angle_beta   90.00
_cell.angle_gamma   90.00
#
_symmetry.space_group_name_H-M   'P 1'
#
loop_
_entity.id
_entity.type
_entity.pdbx_description
1 polymer ?
#
loop_
_entity_poly.entity_id
_entity_poly.type
_entity_poly.pdbx_seq_one_letter_code
_entity_poly.pdbx_strand_id
1 'polypeptide(L)'
;KFRSVIQAGHAAADDIAFYFVHWLTDLAGAEPFPLEGCEKFVLKFPQPVLKSFLDSFPVVRQLDSMTETEIFERYLVWRWSSHKPDLGPAPEGRGSIARMRLMIMAQLAGTYALEGYETLFAEDRHVLDDELARTGISGQQYLRDPGSK
;
A
#
# COMPACT_ATOMS: atom_id res chain seq x y z
N LYS A 1 13.72 -1.15 -10.89
CA LYS A 1 15.18 -1.23 -10.59
C LYS A 1 15.47 -2.15 -9.40
N PHE A 2 14.75 -2.06 -8.29
CA PHE A 2 14.94 -2.99 -7.17
C PHE A 2 14.53 -4.44 -7.52
N ARG A 3 13.34 -4.62 -8.10
CA ARG A 3 12.88 -5.94 -8.60
C ARG A 3 13.85 -6.61 -9.56
N SER A 4 14.43 -5.87 -10.50
CA SER A 4 15.42 -6.41 -11.44
C SER A 4 16.71 -6.88 -10.76
N VAL A 5 17.09 -6.30 -9.61
CA VAL A 5 18.24 -6.77 -8.81
C VAL A 5 17.89 -8.08 -8.09
N ILE A 6 16.67 -8.18 -7.55
CA ILE A 6 16.15 -9.43 -6.94
C ILE A 6 16.09 -10.55 -7.99
N GLN A 7 15.47 -10.29 -9.13
CA GLN A 7 15.30 -11.28 -10.21
C GLN A 7 16.62 -11.73 -10.84
N ALA A 8 17.64 -10.87 -10.85
CA ALA A 8 18.98 -11.23 -11.30
C ALA A 8 19.71 -12.16 -10.32
N GLY A 9 19.11 -12.52 -9.17
CA GLY A 9 19.73 -13.35 -8.14
C GLY A 9 20.85 -12.63 -7.38
N HIS A 10 20.97 -11.31 -7.53
CA HIS A 10 22.01 -10.49 -6.90
C HIS A 10 21.59 -9.93 -5.54
N ALA A 11 20.41 -10.27 -5.04
CA ALA A 11 19.94 -9.92 -3.71
C ALA A 11 19.52 -11.19 -2.96
N ALA A 12 20.29 -11.56 -1.93
CA ALA A 12 19.90 -12.58 -0.96
C ALA A 12 18.75 -12.06 -0.08
N ALA A 13 18.09 -12.96 0.65
CA ALA A 13 17.03 -12.60 1.61
C ALA A 13 17.52 -11.56 2.65
N ASP A 14 18.81 -11.63 3.01
CA ASP A 14 19.46 -10.71 3.93
C ASP A 14 19.63 -9.30 3.33
N ASP A 15 19.84 -9.18 2.01
CA ASP A 15 19.93 -7.89 1.32
C ASP A 15 18.56 -7.17 1.29
N ILE A 16 17.48 -7.94 1.14
CA ILE A 16 16.11 -7.43 1.22
C ILE A 16 15.81 -6.96 2.64
N ALA A 17 16.20 -7.73 3.66
CA ALA A 17 16.05 -7.33 5.06
C ALA A 17 16.85 -6.06 5.37
N PHE A 18 18.07 -5.95 4.85
CA PHE A 18 18.90 -4.75 5.00
C PHE A 18 18.27 -3.53 4.32
N TYR A 19 17.67 -3.68 3.13
CA TYR A 19 16.91 -2.61 2.47
C TYR A 19 15.74 -2.12 3.33
N PHE A 20 15.00 -3.02 3.99
CA PHE A 20 13.91 -2.63 4.90
C PHE A 20 14.39 -1.92 6.16
N VAL A 21 15.50 -2.40 6.75
CA VAL A 21 16.13 -1.72 7.89
C VAL A 21 16.61 -0.34 7.48
N HIS A 22 17.24 -0.21 6.32
CA HIS A 22 17.68 1.07 5.78
C HIS A 22 16.51 2.03 5.53
N TRP A 23 15.44 1.56 4.88
CA TRP A 23 14.26 2.37 4.63
C TRP A 23 13.57 2.79 5.94
N LEU A 24 13.52 1.88 6.93
CA LEU A 24 13.05 2.21 8.27
C LEU A 24 13.94 3.30 8.88
N THR A 25 15.27 3.18 8.82
CA THR A 25 16.18 4.22 9.35
C THR A 25 16.04 5.56 8.63
N ASP A 26 15.80 5.58 7.32
CA ASP A 26 15.54 6.82 6.55
C ASP A 26 14.24 7.49 6.98
N LEU A 27 13.19 6.71 7.24
CA LEU A 27 11.92 7.19 7.76
C LEU A 27 12.09 7.83 9.16
N ALA A 28 13.00 7.30 9.97
CA ALA A 28 13.41 7.87 11.25
C ALA A 28 14.12 9.22 11.05
N GLY A 29 15.04 9.27 10.08
CA GLY A 29 15.91 10.42 9.80
C GLY A 29 15.28 11.54 8.96
N ALA A 30 14.08 11.35 8.41
CA ALA A 30 13.45 12.28 7.47
C ALA A 30 13.13 13.70 8.01
N GLU A 31 13.28 13.95 9.31
CA GLU A 31 13.29 15.32 9.86
C GLU A 31 14.56 15.51 10.70
N PRO A 32 15.33 16.60 10.50
CA PRO A 32 16.47 16.90 11.34
C PRO A 32 15.97 17.26 12.74
N PHE A 33 16.12 16.35 13.69
CA PHE A 33 15.83 16.57 15.10
C PHE A 33 17.11 16.38 15.92
N PRO A 34 17.48 17.32 16.80
CA PRO A 34 18.72 17.24 17.57
C PRO A 34 18.68 16.21 18.72
N LEU A 35 17.58 15.46 18.87
CA LEU A 35 17.40 14.43 19.89
C LEU A 35 17.20 13.05 19.22
N GLU A 36 18.28 12.26 19.29
CA GLU A 36 18.39 10.79 19.35
C GLU A 36 17.47 9.91 18.48
N GLY A 37 17.78 9.83 17.18
CA GLY A 37 17.58 8.62 16.35
C GLY A 37 16.23 7.90 16.50
N CYS A 38 16.26 6.66 17.01
CA CYS A 38 15.12 5.74 17.07
C CYS A 38 13.99 6.18 18.02
N GLU A 39 14.20 7.16 18.92
CA GLU A 39 13.15 7.64 19.82
C GLU A 39 11.94 8.21 19.09
N LYS A 40 12.14 8.73 17.87
CA LYS A 40 11.05 9.20 16.99
C LYS A 40 10.00 8.12 16.74
N PHE A 41 10.40 6.84 16.65
CA PHE A 41 9.46 5.73 16.47
C PHE A 41 8.59 5.46 17.68
N VAL A 42 9.07 5.80 18.86
CA VAL A 42 8.36 5.60 20.13
C VAL A 42 7.49 6.82 20.45
N LEU A 43 7.98 8.03 20.12
CA LEU A 43 7.39 9.29 20.59
C LEU A 43 6.52 10.03 19.56
N LYS A 44 6.79 9.89 18.25
CA LYS A 44 6.12 10.69 17.21
C LYS A 44 5.59 9.90 16.03
N PHE A 45 6.14 8.72 15.77
CA PHE A 45 5.70 7.93 14.64
C PHE A 45 4.34 7.29 14.98
N PRO A 46 3.28 7.52 14.17
CA PRO A 46 1.98 6.94 14.48
C PRO A 46 2.12 5.42 14.55
N GLN A 47 1.88 4.83 15.72
CA GLN A 47 1.99 3.38 15.92
C GLN A 47 1.20 2.57 14.87
N PRO A 48 0.00 2.99 14.43
CA PRO A 48 -0.71 2.30 13.34
C PRO A 48 0.06 2.27 12.02
N VAL A 49 0.83 3.32 11.71
CA VAL A 49 1.64 3.40 10.48
C VAL A 49 2.87 2.51 10.61
N LEU A 50 3.55 2.49 11.77
CA LEU A 50 4.70 1.62 12.00
C LEU A 50 4.30 0.15 11.92
N LYS A 51 3.18 -0.20 12.56
CA LYS A 51 2.61 -1.54 12.47
C LYS A 51 2.27 -1.90 11.02
N SER A 52 1.59 -1.00 10.30
CA SER A 52 1.25 -1.23 8.88
C SER A 52 2.49 -1.44 8.00
N PHE A 53 3.58 -0.73 8.28
CA PHE A 53 4.85 -0.89 7.58
C PHE A 53 5.48 -2.26 7.86
N LEU A 54 5.60 -2.65 9.13
CA LEU A 54 6.15 -3.96 9.51
C LEU A 54 5.30 -5.11 8.96
N ASP A 55 3.98 -4.99 9.02
CA ASP A 55 3.07 -6.01 8.51
C ASP A 55 3.15 -6.16 6.97
N SER A 56 3.72 -5.18 6.25
CA SER A 56 3.88 -5.24 4.78
C SER A 56 5.07 -6.11 4.35
N PHE A 57 6.02 -6.42 5.23
CA PHE A 57 7.26 -7.12 4.87
C PHE A 57 7.03 -8.49 4.19
N PRO A 58 6.10 -9.35 4.65
CA PRO A 58 5.81 -10.62 3.98
C PRO A 58 5.25 -10.47 2.57
N VAL A 59 4.60 -9.34 2.28
CA VAL A 59 4.01 -9.05 0.97
C VAL A 59 5.10 -8.61 -0.01
N VAL A 60 6.00 -7.73 0.41
CA VAL A 60 7.06 -7.21 -0.47
C VAL A 60 8.15 -8.23 -0.75
N ARG A 61 8.34 -9.23 0.12
CA ARG A 61 9.23 -10.37 -0.16
C ARG A 61 8.84 -11.19 -1.39
N GLN A 62 7.63 -11.01 -1.93
CA GLN A 62 7.12 -11.71 -3.10
C GLN A 62 7.49 -11.01 -4.44
N LEU A 63 8.32 -9.96 -4.39
CA LEU A 63 8.81 -9.23 -5.58
C LEU A 63 9.61 -10.09 -6.56
N ASP A 64 10.12 -11.23 -6.12
CA ASP A 64 10.80 -12.20 -6.96
C ASP A 64 9.86 -12.83 -8.01
N SER A 65 8.63 -13.09 -7.60
CA SER A 65 7.65 -13.92 -8.29
C SER A 65 6.44 -13.15 -8.79
N MET A 66 6.17 -11.96 -8.26
CA MET A 66 5.03 -11.12 -8.61
C MET A 66 5.48 -9.73 -9.09
N THR A 67 4.64 -9.08 -9.89
CA THR A 67 4.80 -7.68 -10.27
C THR A 67 4.48 -6.73 -9.12
N GLU A 68 5.00 -5.50 -9.21
CA GLU A 68 4.73 -4.43 -8.26
C GLU A 68 3.21 -4.19 -8.11
N THR A 69 2.48 -4.20 -9.22
CA THR A 69 1.01 -4.06 -9.23
C THR A 69 0.32 -5.25 -8.55
N GLU A 70 0.71 -6.49 -8.84
CA GLU A 70 0.10 -7.68 -8.22
C GLU A 70 0.36 -7.72 -6.70
N ILE A 71 1.56 -7.34 -6.26
CA ILE A 71 1.91 -7.27 -4.83
C ILE A 71 1.10 -6.19 -4.14
N PHE A 72 0.99 -5.01 -4.76
CA PHE A 72 0.20 -3.95 -4.19
C PHE A 72 -1.28 -4.32 -4.12
N GLU A 73 -1.85 -4.95 -5.15
CA GLU A 73 -3.22 -5.45 -5.14
C GLU A 73 -3.44 -6.48 -4.02
N ARG A 74 -2.51 -7.43 -3.85
CA ARG A 74 -2.54 -8.40 -2.76
C ARG A 74 -2.49 -7.73 -1.39
N TYR A 75 -1.68 -6.69 -1.25
CA TYR A 75 -1.64 -5.87 -0.03
C TYR A 75 -2.99 -5.19 0.23
N LEU A 76 -3.61 -4.58 -0.78
CA LEU A 76 -4.93 -3.94 -0.66
C LEU A 76 -5.99 -4.92 -0.15
N VAL A 77 -6.05 -6.12 -0.74
CA VAL A 77 -6.99 -7.18 -0.34
C VAL A 77 -6.73 -7.63 1.09
N TRP A 78 -5.48 -7.87 1.46
CA TRP A 78 -5.11 -8.28 2.82
C TRP A 78 -5.49 -7.21 3.85
N ARG A 79 -5.26 -5.92 3.55
CA ARG A 79 -5.67 -4.81 4.42
C ARG A 79 -7.17 -4.74 4.58
N TRP A 80 -7.92 -4.94 3.50
CA TRP A 80 -9.38 -4.98 3.54
C TRP A 80 -9.88 -6.11 4.44
N SER A 81 -9.40 -7.34 4.23
CA SER A 81 -9.83 -8.50 5.03
C SER A 81 -9.40 -8.44 6.49
N SER A 82 -8.35 -7.68 6.78
CA SER A 82 -7.82 -7.52 8.15
C SER A 82 -8.40 -6.29 8.87
N HIS A 83 -9.26 -5.52 8.21
CA HIS A 83 -9.82 -4.30 8.78
C HIS A 83 -10.73 -4.60 9.98
N LYS A 84 -10.76 -3.65 10.93
CA LYS A 84 -11.68 -3.67 12.08
C LYS A 84 -12.38 -2.30 12.16
N PRO A 85 -13.72 -2.26 12.14
CA PRO A 85 -14.67 -3.38 12.05
C PRO A 85 -14.60 -4.14 10.71
N ASP A 86 -15.18 -5.34 10.64
CA ASP A 86 -15.23 -6.11 9.40
C ASP A 86 -15.99 -5.35 8.31
N LEU A 87 -15.43 -5.31 7.10
CA LEU A 87 -16.00 -4.62 5.92
C LEU A 87 -16.67 -5.61 4.96
N GLY A 88 -16.61 -6.91 5.24
CA GLY A 88 -17.10 -7.95 4.34
C GLY A 88 -16.09 -8.29 3.23
N PRO A 89 -16.52 -8.98 2.16
CA PRO A 89 -15.63 -9.40 1.08
C PRO A 89 -15.00 -8.20 0.38
N ALA A 90 -13.77 -8.36 -0.11
CA ALA A 90 -13.09 -7.34 -0.89
C ALA A 90 -13.91 -7.02 -2.16
N PRO A 91 -14.06 -5.74 -2.53
CA PRO A 91 -14.82 -5.35 -3.71
C PRO A 91 -14.17 -5.87 -4.99
N GLU A 92 -14.99 -6.01 -6.03
CA GLU A 92 -14.57 -6.46 -7.37
C GLU A 92 -15.20 -5.58 -8.45
N GLY A 93 -14.55 -5.51 -9.61
CA GLY A 93 -14.97 -4.68 -10.72
C GLY A 93 -14.47 -3.24 -10.60
N ARG A 94 -15.07 -2.37 -11.42
CA ARG A 94 -14.67 -0.96 -11.52
C ARG A 94 -14.81 -0.24 -10.18
N GLY A 95 -13.78 0.50 -9.79
CA GLY A 95 -13.70 1.24 -8.54
C GLY A 95 -13.31 0.38 -7.34
N SER A 96 -13.09 -0.93 -7.52
CA SER A 96 -12.67 -1.81 -6.41
C SER A 96 -11.31 -1.39 -5.84
N ILE A 97 -10.35 -1.04 -6.72
CA ILE A 97 -9.04 -0.54 -6.31
C ILE A 97 -9.17 0.82 -5.64
N ALA A 98 -10.00 1.72 -6.20
CA ALA A 98 -10.25 3.03 -5.62
C ALA A 98 -10.76 2.93 -4.17
N ARG A 99 -11.78 2.10 -3.93
CA ARG A 99 -12.35 1.87 -2.59
C ARG A 99 -11.32 1.30 -1.63
N MET A 100 -10.57 0.26 -2.02
CA MET A 100 -9.55 -0.33 -1.16
C MET A 100 -8.41 0.66 -0.84
N ARG A 101 -7.99 1.48 -1.81
CA ARG A 101 -6.98 2.52 -1.59
C ARG A 101 -7.50 3.61 -0.66
N LEU A 102 -8.71 4.12 -0.89
CA LEU A 102 -9.33 5.17 -0.06
C LEU A 102 -9.44 4.72 1.41
N MET A 103 -9.89 3.49 1.65
CA MET A 103 -9.96 2.92 3.00
C MET A 103 -8.60 2.98 3.71
N ILE A 104 -7.52 2.61 3.03
CA ILE A 104 -6.18 2.61 3.63
C ILE A 104 -5.64 4.04 3.79
N MET A 105 -5.83 4.89 2.79
CA MET A 105 -5.33 6.29 2.80
C MET A 105 -6.00 7.12 3.89
N ALA A 106 -7.29 6.89 4.14
CA ALA A 106 -8.06 7.58 5.18
C ALA A 106 -7.76 7.07 6.61
N GLN A 107 -6.93 6.03 6.76
CA GLN A 107 -6.49 5.50 8.05
C GLN A 107 -7.67 5.22 9.01
N LEU A 108 -7.77 5.97 10.11
CA LEU A 108 -8.82 5.82 11.12
C LEU A 108 -10.21 6.25 10.62
N ALA A 109 -10.30 6.99 9.51
CA ALA A 109 -11.54 7.45 8.91
C ALA A 109 -11.94 6.63 7.67
N GLY A 110 -11.41 5.41 7.52
CA GLY A 110 -11.65 4.54 6.36
C GLY A 110 -13.12 4.34 6.02
N THR A 111 -13.96 4.08 7.01
CA THR A 111 -15.41 3.87 6.80
C THR A 111 -16.11 5.14 6.31
N TYR A 112 -15.81 6.30 6.90
CA TYR A 112 -16.35 7.58 6.47
C TYR A 112 -15.92 7.95 5.05
N ALA A 113 -14.67 7.64 4.67
CA ALA A 113 -14.20 7.85 3.32
C ALA A 113 -14.94 6.96 2.31
N LEU A 114 -15.23 5.72 2.67
CA LEU A 114 -16.04 4.82 1.84
C LEU A 114 -17.50 5.31 1.71
N GLU A 115 -18.12 5.75 2.80
CA GLU A 115 -19.47 6.35 2.77
C GLU A 115 -19.51 7.60 1.89
N GLY A 116 -18.52 8.49 2.03
CA GLY A 116 -18.38 9.66 1.18
C GLY A 116 -18.23 9.29 -0.29
N TYR A 117 -17.40 8.29 -0.59
CA TYR A 117 -17.24 7.77 -1.94
C TYR A 117 -18.56 7.26 -2.55
N GLU A 118 -19.40 6.57 -1.77
CA GLU A 118 -20.71 6.09 -2.25
C GLU A 118 -21.75 7.19 -2.46
N THR A 119 -21.54 8.38 -1.90
CA THR A 119 -22.44 9.53 -2.07
C THR A 119 -21.99 10.49 -3.17
N LEU A 120 -20.80 10.28 -3.76
CA LEU A 120 -20.32 11.08 -4.89
C LEU A 120 -21.22 10.91 -6.12
N PHE A 121 -21.32 12.00 -6.89
CA PHE A 121 -21.87 11.97 -8.25
C PHE A 121 -21.10 10.98 -9.12
N ALA A 122 -21.79 10.41 -10.12
CA ALA A 122 -21.23 9.34 -10.94
C ALA A 122 -19.96 9.79 -11.68
N GLU A 123 -19.94 11.04 -12.13
CA GLU A 123 -18.83 11.66 -12.84
C GLU A 123 -17.59 11.78 -11.94
N ASP A 124 -17.75 12.29 -10.72
CA ASP A 124 -16.65 12.45 -9.77
C ASP A 124 -16.11 11.09 -9.30
N ARG A 125 -17.02 10.13 -9.09
CA ARG A 125 -16.64 8.75 -8.74
C ARG A 125 -15.83 8.09 -9.85
N HIS A 126 -16.23 8.29 -11.11
CA HIS A 126 -15.51 7.76 -12.26
C HIS A 126 -14.07 8.29 -12.35
N VAL A 127 -13.87 9.58 -12.04
CA VAL A 127 -12.53 10.16 -11.98
C VAL A 127 -11.70 9.47 -10.90
N LEU A 128 -12.27 9.23 -9.72
CA LEU A 128 -11.57 8.51 -8.65
C LEU A 128 -11.27 7.06 -9.03
N ASP A 129 -12.21 6.38 -9.67
CA ASP A 129 -12.01 5.01 -10.18
C ASP A 129 -10.79 4.94 -11.07
N ASP A 130 -10.72 5.83 -12.05
CA ASP A 130 -9.65 5.84 -13.04
C ASP A 130 -8.31 6.30 -12.44
N GLU A 131 -8.29 7.39 -11.68
CA GLU A 131 -7.05 7.91 -11.11
C GLU A 131 -6.46 6.98 -10.05
N LEU A 132 -7.29 6.35 -9.22
CA LEU A 132 -6.82 5.43 -8.20
C LEU A 132 -6.55 4.01 -8.74
N ALA A 133 -7.07 3.64 -9.91
CA ALA A 133 -6.69 2.40 -10.60
C ALA A 133 -5.39 2.53 -11.42
N ARG A 134 -4.78 3.71 -11.52
CA ARG A 134 -3.48 3.86 -12.21
C ARG A 134 -2.33 3.23 -11.42
N THR A 135 -1.53 2.43 -12.12
CA THR A 135 -0.34 1.75 -11.57
C THR A 135 0.93 2.60 -11.69
N GLY A 136 0.98 3.50 -12.68
CA GLY A 136 2.20 4.25 -13.04
C GLY A 136 3.28 3.40 -13.71
N ILE A 137 2.99 2.13 -14.04
CA ILE A 137 3.94 1.20 -14.66
C ILE A 137 3.36 0.71 -15.99
N SER A 138 4.08 0.99 -17.08
CA SER A 138 3.66 0.60 -18.43
C SER A 138 3.44 -0.92 -18.53
N GLY A 139 2.28 -1.32 -19.03
CA GLY A 139 1.91 -2.72 -19.23
C GLY A 139 1.44 -3.46 -17.98
N GLN A 140 1.34 -2.81 -16.81
CA GLN A 140 0.75 -3.39 -15.61
C GLN A 140 -0.63 -2.78 -15.34
N GLN A 141 -1.59 -3.65 -14.95
CA GLN A 141 -2.96 -3.29 -14.59
C GLN A 141 -3.41 -4.16 -13.41
N TYR A 142 -4.39 -3.67 -12.65
CA TYR A 142 -4.99 -4.45 -11.58
C TYR A 142 -5.93 -5.51 -12.16
N LEU A 143 -5.94 -6.70 -11.55
CA LEU A 143 -6.80 -7.81 -11.98
C LEU A 143 -8.24 -7.61 -11.51
N ARG A 144 -8.44 -7.08 -10.29
CA ARG A 144 -9.77 -6.78 -9.73
C ARG A 144 -10.48 -5.60 -10.36
N ASP A 145 -9.70 -4.68 -10.94
CA ASP A 145 -10.20 -3.50 -11.65
C ASP A 145 -9.48 -3.40 -13.00
N PRO A 146 -9.81 -4.29 -13.95
CA PRO A 146 -9.30 -4.19 -15.30
C PRO A 146 -9.99 -2.96 -15.88
N GLY A 147 -9.32 -1.81 -15.81
CA GLY A 147 -9.85 -0.52 -16.22
C GLY A 147 -10.48 -0.56 -17.60
N SER A 148 -11.29 0.46 -17.91
CA SER A 148 -11.84 0.59 -19.27
C SER A 148 -10.66 0.76 -20.24
N LYS A 149 -10.52 -0.18 -21.20
CA LYS A 149 -9.54 -0.08 -22.28
C LYS A 149 -9.73 1.19 -23.10
#